data_AF-A0A2L2WXA9-F1
#
_entry.id   AF-A0A2L2WXA9-F1
#
_cell.length_a   1.000
_cell.length_b   1.000
_cell.length_c   1.000
_cell.angle_alpha   90.00
_cell.angle_beta   90.00
_cell.angle_gamma   90.00
#
_symmetry.space_group_name_H-M   'P 1'
#
loop_
_entity.id
_entity.type
_entity.pdbx_description
1 polymer ?
#
loop_
_entity_poly.entity_id
_entity_poly.type
_entity_poly.pdbx_seq_one_letter_code
_entity_poly.pdbx_strand_id
1 'polypeptide(L)'
;MAKKFNNQHKGDYFENLVFKKLKELIKNQDIPGVSRYNEIFLHKQYASKTAPDVMLNPDITIEVYSNSNKETWSNLLVVECKNHGRKIDNSIYREFVGNLSDYPRSGVRGIMISSAGFTQQVITLAQSDNIALVVLSEQSDWETIIWRKINSFEQHQFGHKVLTGEASTSYPIVYSGNSFVTVSDLLQECGIPMSKALHIPFMEDNVICKKVEDILQNTKYLVNENFIDRCFSLIAPNYKFDFVEMQEDCLGKCDFKEHVITINSTLSKHRQIFTIAHELGHIALHSSIVENLFSIEDRESDKNTIISKSIYGRMEYQANTFASYLLMPNIPFMAEVNKLFKENWITTGRLYHDYQPCNIRDCNVVVGALSSKFNVSQEAVIVRLKRANLYIEGERCNPLHEHMRRNSWW
;
A
#
# COMPACT_ATOMS: atom_id res chain seq x y z
N MET A 1 -27.69 -33.60 18.23
CA MET A 1 -27.39 -32.79 19.44
C MET A 1 -26.16 -31.93 19.15
N ALA A 2 -26.35 -30.65 18.83
CA ALA A 2 -25.24 -29.71 18.68
C ALA A 2 -24.65 -29.43 20.06
N LYS A 3 -23.40 -29.84 20.31
CA LYS A 3 -22.67 -29.46 21.52
C LYS A 3 -22.56 -27.93 21.53
N LYS A 4 -23.26 -27.27 22.45
CA LYS A 4 -22.97 -25.87 22.81
C LYS A 4 -21.53 -25.84 23.32
N PHE A 5 -20.61 -25.34 22.49
CA PHE A 5 -19.25 -25.03 22.94
C PHE A 5 -19.35 -23.96 24.03
N ASN A 6 -18.75 -24.22 25.19
CA ASN A 6 -18.68 -23.27 26.28
C ASN A 6 -17.82 -22.06 25.84
N ASN A 7 -18.17 -20.83 26.25
CA ASN A 7 -17.50 -19.61 25.76
C ASN A 7 -15.98 -19.60 26.01
N GLN A 8 -15.52 -20.23 27.10
CA GLN A 8 -14.09 -20.32 27.45
C GLN A 8 -13.31 -21.20 26.46
N HIS A 9 -13.84 -22.40 26.15
CA HIS A 9 -13.24 -23.27 25.13
C HIS A 9 -13.20 -22.64 23.73
N LYS A 10 -14.12 -21.71 23.45
CA LYS A 10 -14.15 -20.97 22.18
C LYS A 10 -13.06 -19.88 22.11
N GLY A 11 -12.74 -19.25 23.25
CA GLY A 11 -11.61 -18.33 23.39
C GLY A 11 -10.28 -19.06 23.19
N ASP A 12 -10.04 -20.12 23.98
CA ASP A 12 -8.81 -20.92 23.91
C ASP A 12 -8.54 -21.46 22.50
N TYR A 13 -9.58 -21.91 21.79
CA TYR A 13 -9.44 -22.38 20.40
C TYR A 13 -8.96 -21.29 19.45
N PHE A 14 -9.50 -20.08 19.57
CA PHE A 14 -9.14 -18.95 18.73
C PHE A 14 -7.71 -18.47 18.99
N GLU A 15 -7.32 -18.38 20.26
CA GLU A 15 -5.95 -18.06 20.67
C GLU A 15 -4.94 -19.08 20.10
N ASN A 16 -5.25 -20.38 20.22
CA ASN A 16 -4.41 -21.43 19.65
C ASN A 16 -4.32 -21.37 18.13
N LEU A 17 -5.42 -21.03 17.44
CA LEU A 17 -5.44 -20.83 15.99
C LEU A 17 -4.49 -19.68 15.59
N VAL A 18 -4.65 -18.52 16.22
CA VAL A 18 -3.80 -17.34 15.97
C VAL A 18 -2.33 -17.66 16.25
N PHE A 19 -2.03 -18.28 17.39
CA PHE A 19 -0.68 -18.66 17.77
C PHE A 19 -0.02 -19.59 16.75
N LYS A 20 -0.72 -20.65 16.35
CA LYS A 20 -0.22 -21.61 15.37
C LYS A 20 0.14 -20.91 14.07
N LYS A 21 -0.71 -20.01 13.61
CA LYS A 21 -0.54 -19.30 12.34
C LYS A 21 0.57 -18.26 12.36
N LEU A 22 0.66 -17.45 13.43
CA LEU A 22 1.81 -16.56 13.62
C LEU A 22 3.12 -17.35 13.69
N LYS A 23 3.12 -18.50 14.39
CA LYS A 23 4.29 -19.37 14.50
C LYS A 23 4.71 -19.98 13.16
N GLU A 24 3.75 -20.41 12.33
CA GLU A 24 4.00 -20.88 10.96
C GLU A 24 4.61 -19.77 10.10
N LEU A 25 4.02 -18.56 10.12
CA LEU A 25 4.52 -17.40 9.40
C LEU A 25 5.95 -17.02 9.80
N ILE A 26 6.27 -17.07 11.10
CA ILE A 26 7.60 -16.74 11.63
C ILE A 26 8.62 -17.84 11.28
N LYS A 27 8.28 -19.12 11.45
CA LYS A 27 9.20 -20.25 11.19
C LYS A 27 9.56 -20.42 9.73
N ASN A 28 8.62 -20.18 8.83
CA ASN A 28 8.82 -20.35 7.38
C ASN A 28 9.72 -19.27 6.76
N GLN A 29 10.31 -18.39 7.59
CA GLN A 29 10.97 -17.17 7.15
C GLN A 29 12.40 -17.00 7.67
N ASP A 30 13.14 -18.10 7.82
CA ASP A 30 14.56 -18.06 8.18
C ASP A 30 15.36 -17.30 7.09
N ILE A 31 15.91 -16.13 7.45
CA ILE A 31 16.72 -15.30 6.55
C ILE A 31 18.19 -15.44 6.96
N PRO A 32 19.05 -16.02 6.10
CA PRO A 32 20.49 -16.03 6.34
C PRO A 32 21.04 -14.60 6.50
N GLY A 33 21.77 -14.34 7.59
CA GLY A 33 22.47 -13.07 7.82
C GLY A 33 21.70 -11.99 8.58
N VAL A 34 20.52 -12.28 9.14
CA VAL A 34 19.79 -11.31 9.98
C VAL A 34 20.27 -11.34 11.44
N SER A 35 20.48 -10.16 12.01
CA SER A 35 20.99 -9.94 13.37
C SER A 35 19.93 -9.93 14.47
N ARG A 36 18.66 -10.26 14.17
CA ARG A 36 17.54 -10.25 15.11
C ARG A 36 16.90 -11.62 15.22
N TYR A 37 16.78 -12.08 16.46
CA TYR A 37 16.19 -13.37 16.80
C TYR A 37 14.82 -13.15 17.41
N ASN A 38 13.93 -14.13 17.32
CA ASN A 38 12.61 -14.01 17.91
C ASN A 38 12.13 -15.34 18.49
N GLU A 39 11.24 -15.26 19.48
CA GLU A 39 10.53 -16.40 20.06
C GLU A 39 9.07 -16.03 20.29
N ILE A 40 8.16 -16.93 19.93
CA ILE A 40 6.72 -16.77 20.12
C ILE A 40 6.24 -17.70 21.22
N PHE A 41 5.43 -17.17 22.14
CA PHE A 41 4.89 -17.88 23.29
C PHE A 41 3.37 -17.73 23.37
N LEU A 42 2.73 -18.75 23.94
CA LEU A 42 1.31 -18.76 24.30
C LEU A 42 1.23 -18.72 25.84
N HIS A 43 0.47 -17.78 26.40
CA HIS A 43 0.31 -17.58 27.84
C HIS A 43 1.61 -17.49 28.66
N LYS A 44 2.68 -16.91 28.09
CA LYS A 44 3.89 -16.64 28.86
C LYS A 44 3.61 -15.48 29.82
N GLN A 45 3.86 -15.72 31.09
CA GLN A 45 3.61 -14.73 32.14
C GLN A 45 4.79 -13.78 32.33
N TYR A 46 4.48 -12.53 32.67
CA TYR A 46 5.46 -11.48 32.95
C TYR A 46 5.13 -10.79 34.27
N ALA A 47 6.13 -10.55 35.12
CA ALA A 47 5.93 -9.79 36.33
C ALA A 47 5.53 -8.35 36.00
N SER A 48 4.50 -7.85 36.68
CA SER A 48 4.07 -6.46 36.59
C SER A 48 5.16 -5.52 37.09
N LYS A 49 5.34 -4.41 36.38
CA LYS A 49 6.28 -3.36 36.73
C LYS A 49 5.82 -2.60 37.98
N THR A 50 4.52 -2.39 38.14
CA THR A 50 3.95 -1.62 39.24
C THR A 50 3.63 -2.48 40.47
N ALA A 51 3.39 -3.77 40.29
CA ALA A 51 3.11 -4.74 41.35
C ALA A 51 3.85 -6.06 41.08
N PRO A 52 5.13 -6.21 41.50
CA PRO A 52 5.96 -7.37 41.14
C PRO A 52 5.39 -8.75 41.50
N ASP A 53 4.48 -8.83 42.48
CA ASP A 53 3.80 -10.07 42.88
C ASP A 53 2.62 -10.45 41.96
N VAL A 54 2.24 -9.55 41.04
CA VAL A 54 1.18 -9.76 40.05
C VAL A 54 1.81 -10.19 38.73
N MET A 55 1.31 -11.30 38.18
CA MET A 55 1.76 -11.83 36.89
C MET A 55 0.76 -11.45 35.79
N LEU A 56 1.22 -10.68 34.81
CA LEU A 56 0.51 -10.42 33.56
C LEU A 56 0.46 -11.72 32.75
N ASN A 57 -0.71 -12.08 32.24
CA ASN A 57 -0.94 -13.31 31.48
C ASN A 57 -1.56 -13.01 30.11
N PRO A 58 -0.79 -12.48 29.16
CA PRO A 58 -1.27 -12.23 27.80
C PRO A 58 -1.61 -13.53 27.06
N ASP A 59 -2.44 -13.44 26.03
CA ASP A 59 -2.77 -14.61 25.21
C ASP A 59 -1.54 -15.09 24.44
N ILE A 60 -0.91 -14.21 23.68
CA ILE A 60 0.29 -14.52 22.89
C ILE A 60 1.31 -13.40 23.05
N THR A 61 2.59 -13.77 23.11
CA THR A 61 3.70 -12.82 23.03
C THR A 61 4.75 -13.22 22.00
N ILE A 62 5.36 -12.22 21.38
CA ILE A 62 6.54 -12.40 20.53
C ILE A 62 7.67 -11.55 21.09
N GLU A 63 8.72 -12.20 21.56
CA GLU A 63 9.94 -11.55 22.04
C GLU A 63 10.93 -11.41 20.90
N VAL A 64 11.48 -10.21 20.70
CA VAL A 64 12.48 -9.93 19.67
C VAL A 64 13.80 -9.55 20.34
N TYR A 65 14.88 -10.25 20.02
CA TYR A 65 16.19 -10.12 20.63
C TYR A 65 17.21 -9.54 19.65
N SER A 66 18.16 -8.77 20.18
CA SER A 66 19.28 -8.21 19.41
C SER A 66 20.46 -9.18 19.25
N ASN A 67 20.48 -10.28 20.00
CA ASN A 67 21.57 -11.26 20.00
C ASN A 67 21.03 -12.70 20.08
N SER A 68 21.90 -13.65 19.75
CA SER A 68 21.59 -15.09 19.74
C SER A 68 21.41 -15.69 21.13
N ASN A 69 21.93 -15.03 22.17
CA ASN A 69 21.85 -15.53 23.55
C ASN A 69 20.44 -15.38 24.15
N LYS A 70 19.59 -14.53 23.56
CA LYS A 70 18.16 -14.36 23.90
C LYS A 70 17.88 -14.09 25.39
N GLU A 71 18.82 -13.46 26.11
CA GLU A 71 18.67 -13.15 27.53
C GLU A 71 17.65 -12.04 27.78
N THR A 72 17.67 -11.01 26.94
CA THR A 72 16.81 -9.83 27.07
C THR A 72 16.22 -9.43 25.74
N TRP A 73 14.89 -9.42 25.67
CA TRP A 73 14.19 -8.89 24.52
C TRP A 73 14.40 -7.38 24.40
N SER A 74 14.48 -6.92 23.16
CA SER A 74 14.59 -5.53 22.73
C SER A 74 13.21 -4.94 22.38
N ASN A 75 12.30 -5.78 21.87
CA ASN A 75 10.90 -5.46 21.70
C ASN A 75 10.04 -6.64 22.17
N LEU A 76 8.85 -6.34 22.67
CA LEU A 76 7.84 -7.32 23.04
C LEU A 76 6.54 -6.97 22.30
N LEU A 77 6.08 -7.88 21.46
CA LEU A 77 4.73 -7.79 20.91
C LEU A 77 3.79 -8.55 21.84
N VAL A 78 2.73 -7.91 22.28
CA VAL A 78 1.67 -8.49 23.10
C VAL A 78 0.42 -8.57 22.23
N VAL A 79 -0.10 -9.77 22.03
CA VAL A 79 -1.26 -10.02 21.18
C VAL A 79 -2.41 -10.48 22.04
N GLU A 80 -3.51 -9.73 22.01
CA GLU A 80 -4.76 -10.03 22.70
C GLU A 80 -5.79 -10.55 21.67
N CYS A 81 -6.35 -11.72 21.92
CA CYS A 81 -7.27 -12.40 21.01
C CYS A 81 -8.68 -12.44 21.59
N LYS A 82 -9.64 -11.78 20.93
CA LYS A 82 -11.03 -11.77 21.37
C LYS A 82 -11.95 -12.44 20.36
N ASN A 83 -12.47 -13.59 20.76
CA ASN A 83 -13.48 -14.32 20.00
C ASN A 83 -14.90 -14.08 20.53
N HIS A 84 -15.36 -12.84 20.42
CA HIS A 84 -16.73 -12.49 20.80
C HIS A 84 -17.63 -12.49 19.57
N GLY A 85 -18.89 -12.90 19.74
CA GLY A 85 -19.93 -12.69 18.71
C GLY A 85 -20.34 -11.21 18.55
N ARG A 86 -19.62 -10.28 19.16
CA ARG A 86 -19.87 -8.84 19.20
C ARG A 86 -18.57 -8.08 18.97
N LYS A 87 -18.69 -6.88 18.42
CA LYS A 87 -17.57 -5.96 18.21
C LYS A 87 -16.91 -5.60 19.54
N ILE A 88 -15.61 -5.41 19.52
CA ILE A 88 -14.85 -4.94 20.69
C ILE A 88 -15.20 -3.49 20.99
N ASP A 89 -15.63 -3.23 22.22
CA ASP A 89 -15.95 -1.91 22.73
C ASP A 89 -14.77 -1.24 23.45
N ASN A 90 -14.97 0.00 23.86
CA ASN A 90 -13.95 0.79 24.54
C ASN A 90 -13.54 0.20 25.91
N SER A 91 -14.41 -0.53 26.60
CA SER A 91 -14.07 -1.10 27.92
C SER A 91 -12.98 -2.15 27.79
N ILE A 92 -13.21 -3.14 26.91
CA ILE A 92 -12.26 -4.23 26.66
C ILE A 92 -10.95 -3.68 26.09
N TYR A 93 -11.05 -2.72 25.16
CA TYR A 93 -9.88 -2.10 24.56
C TYR A 93 -9.01 -1.34 25.59
N ARG A 94 -9.62 -0.55 26.48
CA ARG A 94 -8.89 0.24 27.48
C ARG A 94 -8.22 -0.62 28.53
N GLU A 95 -8.84 -1.74 28.92
CA GLU A 95 -8.22 -2.72 29.81
C GLU A 95 -6.93 -3.26 29.21
N PHE A 96 -6.96 -3.69 27.95
CA PHE A 96 -5.77 -4.16 27.23
C PHE A 96 -4.67 -3.09 27.17
N VAL A 97 -5.01 -1.87 26.72
CA VAL A 97 -4.03 -0.78 26.60
C VAL A 97 -3.43 -0.40 27.95
N GLY A 98 -4.23 -0.39 29.03
CA GLY A 98 -3.75 -0.15 30.38
C GLY A 98 -2.68 -1.16 30.79
N ASN A 99 -2.93 -2.44 30.52
CA ASN A 99 -2.02 -3.54 30.87
C ASN A 99 -0.67 -3.46 30.12
N LEU A 100 -0.64 -2.91 28.91
CA LEU A 100 0.61 -2.78 28.13
C LEU A 100 1.67 -1.90 28.83
N SER A 101 1.23 -0.87 29.57
CA SER A 101 2.13 0.02 30.29
C SER A 101 2.80 -0.61 31.52
N ASP A 102 2.24 -1.73 31.97
CA ASP A 102 2.65 -2.43 33.20
C ASP A 102 3.68 -3.54 32.93
N TYR A 103 4.06 -3.77 31.68
CA TYR A 103 5.14 -4.71 31.35
C TYR A 103 6.51 -4.19 31.84
N PRO A 104 7.43 -5.10 32.21
CA PRO A 104 8.63 -4.75 32.99
C PRO A 104 9.68 -3.93 32.22
N ARG A 105 9.60 -3.84 30.89
CA ARG A 105 10.55 -3.08 30.06
C ARG A 105 9.84 -2.28 28.97
N SER A 106 10.56 -1.31 28.40
CA SER A 106 10.11 -0.50 27.26
C SER A 106 10.16 -1.30 25.96
N GLY A 107 9.57 -0.76 24.87
CA GLY A 107 9.54 -1.46 23.58
C GLY A 107 8.38 -2.45 23.43
N VAL A 108 7.33 -2.27 24.23
CA VAL A 108 6.11 -3.08 24.20
C VAL A 108 5.16 -2.51 23.15
N ARG A 109 4.66 -3.36 22.26
CA ARG A 109 3.66 -3.02 21.24
C ARG A 109 2.46 -3.94 21.37
N GLY A 110 1.27 -3.37 21.28
CA GLY A 110 0.02 -4.13 21.36
C GLY A 110 -0.56 -4.44 19.99
N ILE A 111 -1.07 -5.66 19.85
CA ILE A 111 -1.91 -6.09 18.74
C ILE A 111 -3.20 -6.64 19.34
N MET A 112 -4.35 -6.15 18.87
CA MET A 112 -5.64 -6.70 19.27
C MET A 112 -6.29 -7.39 18.07
N ILE A 113 -6.64 -8.66 18.23
CA ILE A 113 -7.23 -9.51 17.20
C ILE A 113 -8.68 -9.82 17.58
N SER A 114 -9.62 -9.54 16.67
CA SER A 114 -11.05 -9.76 16.86
C SER A 114 -11.61 -10.65 15.75
N SER A 115 -12.53 -11.56 16.09
CA SER A 115 -13.30 -12.30 15.08
C SER A 115 -14.51 -11.56 14.54
N ALA A 116 -15.00 -10.53 15.24
CA ALA A 116 -16.23 -9.79 14.90
C ALA A 116 -15.98 -8.31 14.54
N GLY A 117 -14.76 -7.80 14.72
CA GLY A 117 -14.41 -6.41 14.49
C GLY A 117 -14.44 -5.54 15.76
N PHE A 118 -14.47 -4.23 15.52
CA PHE A 118 -14.23 -3.17 16.49
C PHE A 118 -15.30 -2.07 16.34
N THR A 119 -15.59 -1.37 17.44
CA THR A 119 -16.38 -0.13 17.36
C THR A 119 -15.58 1.01 16.73
N GLN A 120 -16.26 1.99 16.11
CA GLN A 120 -15.58 3.15 15.51
C GLN A 120 -14.72 3.92 16.52
N GLN A 121 -15.17 3.99 17.78
CA GLN A 121 -14.40 4.61 18.86
C GLN A 121 -13.06 3.89 19.11
N VAL A 122 -13.06 2.56 19.13
CA VAL A 122 -11.84 1.76 19.29
C VAL A 122 -10.90 1.95 18.11
N ILE A 123 -11.41 2.00 16.88
CA ILE A 123 -10.59 2.26 15.68
C ILE A 123 -9.87 3.60 15.78
N THR A 124 -10.56 4.64 16.26
CA THR A 124 -9.95 5.97 16.45
C THR A 124 -8.91 5.96 17.58
N LEU A 125 -9.17 5.29 18.70
CA LEU A 125 -8.24 5.22 19.83
C LEU A 125 -6.98 4.40 19.51
N ALA A 126 -7.13 3.30 18.79
CA ALA A 126 -6.00 2.47 18.36
C ALA A 126 -4.97 3.27 17.55
N GLN A 127 -5.41 4.29 16.81
CA GLN A 127 -4.52 5.18 16.07
C GLN A 127 -3.65 6.04 17.00
N SER A 128 -4.23 6.63 18.06
CA SER A 128 -3.47 7.45 19.01
C SER A 128 -2.54 6.61 19.87
N ASP A 129 -2.97 5.40 20.22
CA ASP A 129 -2.25 4.52 21.14
C ASP A 129 -1.20 3.65 20.40
N ASN A 130 -1.11 3.75 19.06
CA ASN A 130 -0.28 2.90 18.19
C ASN A 130 -0.52 1.38 18.41
N ILE A 131 -1.79 1.00 18.54
CA ILE A 131 -2.21 -0.40 18.66
C ILE A 131 -2.65 -0.89 17.28
N ALA A 132 -2.10 -2.02 16.84
CA ALA A 132 -2.55 -2.64 15.61
C ALA A 132 -3.85 -3.42 15.86
N LEU A 133 -4.84 -3.21 14.99
CA LEU A 133 -6.11 -3.93 15.02
C LEU A 133 -6.12 -4.97 13.91
N VAL A 134 -6.51 -6.20 14.24
CA VAL A 134 -6.65 -7.28 13.28
C VAL A 134 -8.07 -7.84 13.35
N VAL A 135 -8.75 -7.96 12.21
CA VAL A 135 -9.97 -8.76 12.11
C VAL A 135 -9.66 -10.06 11.40
N LEU A 136 -9.99 -11.17 12.07
CA LEU A 136 -9.68 -12.51 11.59
C LEU A 136 -10.84 -13.47 11.91
N SER A 137 -11.45 -14.00 10.86
CA SER A 137 -12.44 -15.07 10.98
C SER A 137 -11.78 -16.39 11.43
N GLU A 138 -12.51 -17.23 12.17
CA GLU A 138 -12.08 -18.59 12.52
C GLU A 138 -11.78 -19.47 11.29
N GLN A 139 -12.39 -19.15 10.15
CA GLN A 139 -12.26 -19.88 8.90
C GLN A 139 -11.12 -19.35 8.02
N SER A 140 -10.27 -18.48 8.57
CA SER A 140 -9.35 -17.70 7.76
C SER A 140 -8.12 -18.47 7.29
N ASP A 141 -7.82 -18.36 6.00
CA ASP A 141 -6.58 -18.80 5.37
C ASP A 141 -5.51 -17.71 5.51
N TRP A 142 -4.57 -17.93 6.43
CA TRP A 142 -3.45 -17.01 6.71
C TRP A 142 -2.40 -16.93 5.60
N GLU A 143 -2.61 -17.64 4.50
CA GLU A 143 -1.74 -17.67 3.33
C GLU A 143 -2.43 -16.89 2.24
N THR A 144 -1.99 -15.66 1.96
CA THR A 144 -2.33 -15.08 0.65
C THR A 144 -1.40 -13.94 0.28
N ILE A 145 -0.83 -14.04 -0.92
CA ILE A 145 -0.08 -13.01 -1.63
C ILE A 145 -0.78 -12.81 -3.01
N ILE A 146 -1.19 -11.55 -3.26
CA ILE A 146 -1.68 -10.89 -4.51
C ILE A 146 -3.06 -11.35 -5.11
N TRP A 147 -4.02 -10.52 -5.60
CA TRP A 147 -4.01 -9.20 -6.23
C TRP A 147 -5.28 -8.34 -6.07
N ARG A 148 -5.02 -7.03 -6.23
CA ARG A 148 -5.88 -5.91 -6.65
C ARG A 148 -7.27 -5.80 -6.04
N LYS A 149 -7.40 -4.83 -5.14
CA LYS A 149 -8.66 -4.12 -4.99
C LYS A 149 -8.47 -2.64 -4.78
N ILE A 150 -8.55 -1.93 -5.90
CA ILE A 150 -9.17 -0.62 -6.02
C ILE A 150 -8.37 0.56 -5.43
N ASN A 151 -8.65 1.77 -5.94
CA ASN A 151 -8.26 3.04 -5.33
C ASN A 151 -8.05 2.90 -3.82
N SER A 152 -6.98 3.52 -3.31
CA SER A 152 -6.71 3.60 -1.88
C SER A 152 -7.97 3.87 -1.05
N PHE A 153 -8.92 4.63 -1.60
CA PHE A 153 -10.25 4.86 -1.05
C PHE A 153 -11.15 3.61 -0.89
N GLU A 154 -11.49 2.83 -1.92
CA GLU A 154 -12.38 1.67 -1.75
C GLU A 154 -11.72 0.55 -0.95
N GLN A 155 -10.39 0.43 -1.02
CA GLN A 155 -9.63 -0.52 -0.20
C GLN A 155 -9.70 -0.13 1.29
N HIS A 156 -9.56 1.17 1.58
CA HIS A 156 -9.83 1.70 2.91
C HIS A 156 -11.28 1.49 3.31
N GLN A 157 -12.26 1.73 2.42
CA GLN A 157 -13.67 1.60 2.74
C GLN A 157 -14.07 0.14 3.03
N PHE A 158 -13.60 -0.81 2.22
CA PHE A 158 -13.81 -2.23 2.46
C PHE A 158 -13.11 -2.70 3.72
N GLY A 159 -11.83 -2.33 3.91
CA GLY A 159 -11.09 -2.60 5.13
C GLY A 159 -11.80 -2.05 6.36
N HIS A 160 -12.35 -0.83 6.27
CA HIS A 160 -13.14 -0.22 7.33
C HIS A 160 -14.45 -0.98 7.57
N LYS A 161 -15.19 -1.38 6.53
CA LYS A 161 -16.39 -2.21 6.66
C LYS A 161 -16.08 -3.55 7.35
N VAL A 162 -14.94 -4.17 7.07
CA VAL A 162 -14.53 -5.40 7.78
C VAL A 162 -14.12 -5.10 9.22
N LEU A 163 -13.33 -4.04 9.46
CA LEU A 163 -12.96 -3.60 10.81
C LEU A 163 -14.18 -3.32 11.67
N THR A 164 -15.22 -2.70 11.11
CA THR A 164 -16.46 -2.41 11.80
C THR A 164 -17.41 -3.61 11.81
N GLY A 165 -17.05 -4.77 11.26
CA GLY A 165 -17.90 -5.97 11.22
C GLY A 165 -19.15 -5.86 10.34
N GLU A 166 -19.17 -4.91 9.40
CA GLU A 166 -20.21 -4.76 8.37
C GLU A 166 -19.97 -5.65 7.15
N ALA A 167 -18.74 -6.09 6.95
CA ALA A 167 -18.34 -7.05 5.92
C ALA A 167 -17.53 -8.20 6.53
N SER A 168 -17.48 -9.32 5.82
CA SER A 168 -16.68 -10.48 6.21
C SER A 168 -15.65 -10.81 5.13
N THR A 169 -14.64 -11.56 5.54
CA THR A 169 -13.47 -11.87 4.74
C THR A 169 -12.91 -13.23 5.15
N SER A 170 -12.29 -13.94 4.21
CA SER A 170 -11.54 -15.18 4.47
C SER A 170 -10.11 -14.94 4.92
N TYR A 171 -9.58 -13.72 4.81
CA TYR A 171 -8.18 -13.40 5.14
C TYR A 171 -8.11 -12.29 6.20
N PRO A 172 -7.01 -12.16 6.96
CA PRO A 172 -6.87 -11.13 7.98
C PRO A 172 -6.87 -9.71 7.39
N ILE A 173 -7.65 -8.81 8.01
CA ILE A 173 -7.53 -7.35 7.78
C ILE A 173 -6.73 -6.76 8.93
N VAL A 174 -5.59 -6.15 8.62
CA VAL A 174 -4.72 -5.49 9.60
C VAL A 174 -4.77 -3.99 9.40
N TYR A 175 -4.99 -3.25 10.49
CA TYR A 175 -4.98 -1.80 10.53
C TYR A 175 -3.94 -1.29 11.53
N SER A 176 -2.95 -0.55 11.04
CA SER A 176 -1.83 -0.02 11.83
C SER A 176 -1.43 1.35 11.29
N GLY A 177 -1.09 2.30 12.16
CA GLY A 177 -0.52 3.59 11.75
C GLY A 177 -1.38 4.36 10.74
N ASN A 178 -2.71 4.32 10.90
CA ASN A 178 -3.69 4.93 9.99
C ASN A 178 -3.70 4.36 8.56
N SER A 179 -3.35 3.08 8.40
CA SER A 179 -3.33 2.41 7.11
C SER A 179 -3.64 0.93 7.25
N PHE A 180 -4.16 0.34 6.18
CA PHE A 180 -4.25 -1.11 6.07
C PHE A 180 -2.91 -1.66 5.61
N VAL A 181 -2.45 -2.69 6.31
CA VAL A 181 -1.16 -3.35 6.04
C VAL A 181 -1.36 -4.87 6.02
N THR A 182 -0.32 -5.62 5.66
CA THR A 182 -0.34 -7.08 5.82
C THR A 182 0.12 -7.48 7.22
N VAL A 183 -0.18 -8.72 7.63
CA VAL A 183 0.39 -9.28 8.86
C VAL A 183 1.92 -9.28 8.78
N SER A 184 2.49 -9.61 7.61
CA SER A 184 3.95 -9.60 7.41
C SER A 184 4.56 -8.22 7.62
N ASP A 185 3.93 -7.15 7.14
CA ASP A 185 4.42 -5.78 7.36
C ASP A 185 4.36 -5.39 8.81
N LEU A 186 3.24 -5.71 9.47
CA LEU A 186 3.08 -5.43 10.89
C LEU A 186 4.21 -6.11 11.69
N LEU A 187 4.51 -7.37 11.38
CA LEU A 187 5.59 -8.11 12.04
C LEU A 187 6.97 -7.52 11.71
N GLN A 188 7.19 -7.10 10.46
CA GLN A 188 8.42 -6.43 10.01
C GLN A 188 8.63 -5.08 10.71
N GLU A 189 7.60 -4.26 10.80
CA GLU A 189 7.59 -2.98 11.53
C GLU A 189 7.89 -3.19 13.02
N CYS A 190 7.51 -4.34 13.58
CA CYS A 190 7.82 -4.75 14.94
C CYS A 190 9.22 -5.40 15.09
N GLY A 191 10.01 -5.47 14.01
CA GLY A 191 11.39 -5.93 14.04
C GLY A 191 11.58 -7.43 13.86
N ILE A 192 10.55 -8.15 13.40
CA ILE A 192 10.62 -9.57 13.08
C ILE A 192 11.00 -9.70 11.58
N PRO A 193 12.12 -10.34 11.24
CA PRO A 193 12.54 -10.45 9.85
C PRO A 193 11.60 -11.32 9.03
N MET A 194 11.22 -10.85 7.85
CA MET A 194 10.31 -11.54 6.92
C MET A 194 11.03 -11.85 5.59
N SER A 195 11.15 -13.13 5.22
CA SER A 195 11.84 -13.62 4.01
C SER A 195 10.96 -13.66 2.76
N LYS A 196 9.63 -13.78 2.94
CA LYS A 196 8.65 -14.02 1.86
C LYS A 196 7.80 -12.79 1.51
N ALA A 197 8.12 -11.62 2.03
CA ALA A 197 7.44 -10.40 1.58
C ALA A 197 7.78 -10.20 0.09
N LEU A 198 6.75 -10.18 -0.78
CA LEU A 198 6.85 -9.91 -2.21
C LEU A 198 7.89 -8.82 -2.48
N HIS A 199 9.09 -9.20 -2.93
CA HIS A 199 10.14 -8.22 -3.14
C HIS A 199 9.99 -7.62 -4.54
N ILE A 200 9.32 -6.48 -4.62
CA ILE A 200 9.40 -5.63 -5.82
C ILE A 200 10.65 -4.76 -5.69
N PRO A 201 11.71 -4.99 -6.50
CA PRO A 201 12.89 -4.17 -6.44
C PRO A 201 12.55 -2.73 -6.84
N PHE A 202 13.12 -1.77 -6.12
CA PHE A 202 13.05 -0.39 -6.56
C PHE A 202 13.80 -0.24 -7.88
N MET A 203 13.18 0.45 -8.82
CA MET A 203 13.72 0.67 -10.16
C MET A 203 13.78 2.18 -10.35
N GLU A 204 14.98 2.69 -10.55
CA GLU A 204 15.19 4.12 -10.79
C GLU A 204 14.48 4.57 -12.08
N ASP A 205 14.09 5.86 -12.12
CA ASP A 205 13.36 6.45 -13.26
C ASP A 205 14.11 6.29 -14.60
N ASN A 206 15.46 6.29 -14.60
CA ASN A 206 16.29 6.06 -15.79
C ASN A 206 16.17 4.63 -16.34
N VAL A 207 16.06 3.62 -15.48
CA VAL A 207 15.89 2.21 -15.85
C VAL A 207 14.49 2.01 -16.43
N ILE A 208 13.46 2.60 -15.80
CA ILE A 208 12.09 2.58 -16.32
C ILE A 208 12.02 3.28 -17.68
N CYS A 209 12.64 4.45 -17.82
CA CYS A 209 12.73 5.19 -19.07
C CYS A 209 13.33 4.33 -20.19
N LYS A 210 14.47 3.67 -19.93
CA LYS A 210 15.13 2.80 -20.91
C LYS A 210 14.25 1.63 -21.34
N LYS A 211 13.57 0.97 -20.40
CA LYS A 211 12.60 -0.10 -20.72
C LYS A 211 11.48 0.40 -21.63
N VAL A 212 10.94 1.59 -21.36
CA VAL A 212 9.92 2.20 -22.21
C VAL A 212 10.48 2.53 -23.59
N GLU A 213 11.68 3.10 -23.68
CA GLU A 213 12.34 3.40 -24.96
C GLU A 213 12.56 2.14 -25.81
N ASP A 214 12.97 1.03 -25.20
CA ASP A 214 13.11 -0.27 -25.87
C ASP A 214 11.75 -0.77 -26.42
N ILE A 215 10.68 -0.66 -25.63
CA ILE A 215 9.31 -0.99 -26.07
C ILE A 215 8.90 -0.09 -27.24
N LEU A 216 9.09 1.22 -27.13
CA LEU A 216 8.72 2.19 -28.17
C LEU A 216 9.49 1.97 -29.47
N GLN A 217 10.75 1.55 -29.42
CA GLN A 217 11.50 1.18 -30.62
C GLN A 217 10.87 -0.01 -31.35
N ASN A 218 10.38 -1.00 -30.60
CA ASN A 218 9.71 -2.17 -31.16
C ASN A 218 8.31 -1.85 -31.72
N THR A 219 7.64 -0.79 -31.22
CA THR A 219 6.34 -0.34 -31.76
C THR A 219 6.43 0.26 -33.18
N LYS A 220 7.62 0.68 -33.63
CA LYS A 220 7.80 1.38 -34.92
C LYS A 220 7.37 0.58 -36.14
N TYR A 221 7.32 -0.75 -36.04
CA TYR A 221 6.95 -1.65 -37.13
C TYR A 221 5.44 -1.91 -37.25
N LEU A 222 4.64 -1.49 -36.25
CA LEU A 222 3.19 -1.63 -36.23
C LEU A 222 2.59 -0.29 -36.71
N VAL A 223 2.26 -0.14 -37.99
CA VAL A 223 1.88 1.18 -38.57
C VAL A 223 0.36 1.38 -38.66
N ASN A 224 -0.43 0.32 -38.56
CA ASN A 224 -1.87 0.33 -38.86
C ASN A 224 -2.81 0.50 -37.64
N GLU A 225 -2.25 0.64 -36.44
CA GLU A 225 -3.02 0.72 -35.18
C GLU A 225 -2.77 2.05 -34.45
N ASN A 226 -3.72 2.45 -33.60
CA ASN A 226 -3.52 3.61 -32.75
C ASN A 226 -2.37 3.36 -31.74
N PHE A 227 -1.73 4.41 -31.24
CA PHE A 227 -0.51 4.27 -30.41
C PHE A 227 -0.70 3.35 -29.18
N ILE A 228 -1.86 3.39 -28.54
CA ILE A 228 -2.14 2.61 -27.33
C ILE A 228 -2.35 1.14 -27.67
N ASP A 229 -3.06 0.84 -28.75
CA ASP A 229 -3.29 -0.54 -29.20
C ASP A 229 -1.95 -1.23 -29.52
N ARG A 230 -1.00 -0.52 -30.15
CA ARG A 230 0.34 -1.05 -30.42
C ARG A 230 1.11 -1.39 -29.15
N CYS A 231 1.04 -0.50 -28.15
CA CYS A 231 1.66 -0.73 -26.85
C CYS A 231 1.01 -1.90 -26.13
N PHE A 232 -0.32 -2.02 -26.19
CA PHE A 232 -1.07 -3.14 -25.62
C PHE A 232 -0.67 -4.47 -26.27
N SER A 233 -0.67 -4.55 -27.61
CA SER A 233 -0.29 -5.75 -28.37
C SER A 233 1.13 -6.23 -28.08
N LEU A 234 2.06 -5.33 -27.74
CA LEU A 234 3.45 -5.69 -27.40
C LEU A 234 3.64 -6.05 -25.92
N ILE A 235 3.03 -5.29 -25.01
CA ILE A 235 3.26 -5.45 -23.56
C ILE A 235 2.39 -6.56 -22.99
N ALA A 236 1.15 -6.66 -23.47
CA ALA A 236 0.12 -7.50 -22.90
C ALA A 236 -0.56 -8.40 -23.96
N PRO A 237 0.21 -9.11 -24.83
CA PRO A 237 -0.35 -9.88 -25.95
C PRO A 237 -1.34 -10.98 -25.53
N ASN A 238 -1.19 -11.49 -24.31
CA ASN A 238 -2.05 -12.54 -23.75
C ASN A 238 -3.18 -11.99 -22.88
N TYR A 239 -3.31 -10.67 -22.76
CA TYR A 239 -4.36 -10.04 -21.96
C TYR A 239 -5.59 -9.71 -22.81
N LYS A 240 -6.76 -9.75 -22.18
CA LYS A 240 -8.00 -9.17 -22.69
C LYS A 240 -8.16 -7.74 -22.19
N PHE A 241 -8.90 -6.93 -22.93
CA PHE A 241 -9.04 -5.51 -22.69
C PHE A 241 -10.50 -5.07 -22.82
N ASP A 242 -11.10 -4.63 -21.71
CA ASP A 242 -12.53 -4.29 -21.64
C ASP A 242 -12.77 -2.87 -21.08
N PHE A 243 -13.79 -2.19 -21.59
CA PHE A 243 -14.34 -0.97 -20.99
C PHE A 243 -15.65 -1.30 -20.29
N VAL A 244 -15.72 -1.07 -18.99
CA VAL A 244 -16.90 -1.36 -18.17
C VAL A 244 -17.24 -0.14 -17.33
N GLU A 245 -18.52 0.07 -17.04
CA GLU A 245 -18.94 1.08 -16.07
C GLU A 245 -18.52 0.61 -14.66
N MET A 246 -17.74 1.44 -13.98
CA MET A 246 -17.23 1.17 -12.63
C MET A 246 -17.67 2.30 -11.69
N GLN A 247 -17.54 2.11 -10.37
CA GLN A 247 -17.78 3.19 -9.40
C GLN A 247 -16.89 4.41 -9.73
N GLU A 248 -17.36 5.63 -9.43
CA GLU A 248 -16.72 6.89 -9.85
C GLU A 248 -15.23 6.99 -9.51
N ASP A 249 -14.82 6.33 -8.43
CA ASP A 249 -13.46 6.29 -7.94
C ASP A 249 -12.60 5.23 -8.64
N CYS A 250 -13.13 4.09 -9.05
CA CYS A 250 -12.31 3.08 -9.74
C CYS A 250 -11.94 3.52 -11.17
N LEU A 251 -10.66 3.81 -11.43
CA LEU A 251 -10.22 4.25 -12.77
C LEU A 251 -10.02 3.08 -13.74
N GLY A 252 -9.45 1.98 -13.26
CA GLY A 252 -9.15 0.78 -14.02
C GLY A 252 -8.57 -0.32 -13.13
N LYS A 253 -8.43 -1.52 -13.68
CA LYS A 253 -7.88 -2.71 -13.03
C LYS A 253 -7.14 -3.57 -14.04
N CYS A 254 -6.13 -4.29 -13.59
CA CYS A 254 -5.60 -5.44 -14.32
C CYS A 254 -5.49 -6.66 -13.41
N ASP A 255 -6.08 -7.75 -13.86
CA ASP A 255 -6.04 -9.07 -13.26
C ASP A 255 -4.91 -9.85 -13.93
N PHE A 256 -3.86 -10.16 -13.16
CA PHE A 256 -2.70 -10.91 -13.67
C PHE A 256 -2.98 -12.40 -13.82
N LYS A 257 -3.98 -12.94 -13.11
CA LYS A 257 -4.32 -14.36 -13.15
C LYS A 257 -5.20 -14.67 -14.34
N GLU A 258 -6.26 -13.88 -14.52
CA GLU A 258 -7.21 -14.05 -15.62
C GLU A 258 -6.72 -13.37 -16.90
N HIS A 259 -5.58 -12.67 -16.83
CA HIS A 259 -5.02 -11.85 -17.90
C HIS A 259 -6.06 -10.88 -18.46
N VAL A 260 -6.69 -10.06 -17.60
CA VAL A 260 -7.73 -9.09 -18.01
C VAL A 260 -7.39 -7.69 -17.53
N ILE A 261 -7.38 -6.72 -18.43
CA ILE A 261 -7.38 -5.29 -18.11
C ILE A 261 -8.81 -4.75 -18.28
N THR A 262 -9.31 -4.02 -17.30
CA THR A 262 -10.59 -3.31 -17.38
C THR A 262 -10.41 -1.84 -17.09
N ILE A 263 -11.02 -0.98 -17.87
CA ILE A 263 -10.94 0.48 -17.73
C ILE A 263 -12.34 1.03 -17.50
N ASN A 264 -12.46 2.01 -16.61
CA ASN A 264 -13.74 2.67 -16.35
C ASN A 264 -14.17 3.47 -17.58
N SER A 265 -15.30 3.06 -18.16
CA SER A 265 -15.88 3.65 -19.38
C SER A 265 -16.36 5.09 -19.17
N THR A 266 -16.63 5.51 -17.92
CA THR A 266 -17.12 6.85 -17.58
C THR A 266 -16.03 7.93 -17.60
N LEU A 267 -14.76 7.53 -17.65
CA LEU A 267 -13.63 8.45 -17.65
C LEU A 267 -13.52 9.23 -18.97
N SER A 268 -13.00 10.47 -18.88
CA SER A 268 -12.60 11.21 -20.07
C SER A 268 -11.52 10.47 -20.86
N LYS A 269 -11.43 10.70 -22.17
CA LYS A 269 -10.50 9.98 -23.04
C LYS A 269 -9.03 10.09 -22.57
N HIS A 270 -8.61 11.27 -22.10
CA HIS A 270 -7.27 11.47 -21.55
C HIS A 270 -7.01 10.64 -20.29
N ARG A 271 -8.01 10.53 -19.39
CA ARG A 271 -7.92 9.70 -18.19
C ARG A 271 -7.86 8.23 -18.54
N GLN A 272 -8.69 7.77 -19.47
CA GLN A 272 -8.64 6.39 -19.98
C GLN A 272 -7.25 6.06 -20.53
N ILE A 273 -6.68 6.93 -21.38
CA ILE A 273 -5.34 6.71 -21.96
C ILE A 273 -4.26 6.60 -20.87
N PHE A 274 -4.32 7.47 -19.86
CA PHE A 274 -3.38 7.41 -18.72
C PHE A 274 -3.54 6.12 -17.92
N THR A 275 -4.79 5.76 -17.58
CA THR A 275 -5.07 4.53 -16.87
C THR A 275 -4.57 3.33 -17.65
N ILE A 276 -4.80 3.26 -18.97
CA ILE A 276 -4.28 2.16 -19.80
C ILE A 276 -2.76 2.08 -19.73
N ALA A 277 -2.08 3.21 -19.93
CA ALA A 277 -0.61 3.26 -19.85
C ALA A 277 -0.09 2.82 -18.46
N HIS A 278 -0.81 3.15 -17.40
CA HIS A 278 -0.54 2.73 -16.04
C HIS A 278 -0.72 1.22 -15.85
N GLU A 279 -1.83 0.66 -16.32
CA GLU A 279 -2.08 -0.79 -16.30
C GLU A 279 -1.03 -1.57 -17.10
N LEU A 280 -0.62 -1.06 -18.27
CA LEU A 280 0.48 -1.63 -19.05
C LEU A 280 1.82 -1.54 -18.30
N GLY A 281 2.05 -0.49 -17.51
CA GLY A 281 3.22 -0.40 -16.65
C GLY A 281 3.27 -1.47 -15.57
N HIS A 282 2.12 -1.79 -14.98
CA HIS A 282 2.02 -2.92 -14.04
C HIS A 282 2.38 -4.25 -14.70
N ILE A 283 1.92 -4.50 -15.93
CA ILE A 283 2.25 -5.71 -16.68
C ILE A 283 3.74 -5.72 -17.04
N ALA A 284 4.24 -4.68 -17.69
CA ALA A 284 5.62 -4.61 -18.17
C ALA A 284 6.69 -4.70 -17.06
N LEU A 285 6.38 -4.18 -15.87
CA LEU A 285 7.35 -4.09 -14.78
C LEU A 285 7.18 -5.19 -13.72
N HIS A 286 5.97 -5.71 -13.52
CA HIS A 286 5.66 -6.53 -12.35
C HIS A 286 5.06 -7.90 -12.67
N SER A 287 4.52 -8.15 -13.89
CA SER A 287 3.86 -9.43 -14.23
C SER A 287 4.72 -10.65 -13.97
N SER A 288 5.98 -10.66 -14.41
CA SER A 288 6.86 -11.84 -14.27
C SER A 288 7.19 -12.17 -12.81
N ILE A 289 7.35 -11.17 -11.94
CA ILE A 289 7.61 -11.38 -10.51
C ILE A 289 6.40 -12.05 -9.86
N VAL A 290 5.23 -11.66 -10.34
CA VAL A 290 3.93 -12.04 -9.85
C VAL A 290 3.48 -13.42 -10.38
N GLU A 291 3.66 -13.69 -11.67
CA GLU A 291 3.36 -14.97 -12.31
C GLU A 291 4.22 -16.09 -11.74
N ASN A 292 5.48 -15.79 -11.42
CA ASN A 292 6.34 -16.74 -10.72
C ASN A 292 5.86 -17.04 -9.29
N LEU A 293 5.19 -16.10 -8.60
CA LEU A 293 4.59 -16.36 -7.30
C LEU A 293 3.38 -17.29 -7.40
N PHE A 294 2.51 -17.08 -8.40
CA PHE A 294 1.38 -17.99 -8.68
C PHE A 294 1.83 -19.43 -8.92
N SER A 295 2.95 -19.63 -9.63
CA SER A 295 3.49 -20.98 -9.90
C SER A 295 3.99 -21.73 -8.65
N ILE A 296 4.28 -21.01 -7.56
CA ILE A 296 4.74 -21.58 -6.29
C ILE A 296 3.54 -21.88 -5.36
N GLU A 297 2.42 -21.20 -5.54
CA GLU A 297 1.24 -21.20 -4.65
C GLU A 297 0.00 -21.87 -5.27
N ASP A 298 0.17 -22.84 -6.17
CA ASP A 298 -0.93 -23.63 -6.75
C ASP A 298 -1.58 -24.57 -5.69
N ARG A 299 -2.32 -23.98 -4.73
CA ARG A 299 -3.33 -24.61 -3.87
C ARG A 299 -4.43 -23.60 -3.51
N GLU A 300 -5.48 -23.59 -4.32
CA GLU A 300 -6.90 -23.34 -3.97
C GLU A 300 -7.20 -22.35 -2.80
N SER A 301 -6.91 -21.06 -2.93
CA SER A 301 -7.61 -20.04 -2.12
C SER A 301 -7.53 -18.61 -2.70
N ASP A 302 -7.94 -18.44 -3.96
CA ASP A 302 -7.90 -17.13 -4.60
C ASP A 302 -9.26 -16.44 -4.54
N LYS A 303 -9.34 -15.31 -3.81
CA LYS A 303 -10.16 -14.17 -4.28
C LYS A 303 -9.98 -12.81 -3.64
N ASN A 304 -9.21 -12.61 -2.57
CA ASN A 304 -9.06 -11.27 -2.00
C ASN A 304 -7.82 -11.17 -1.10
N THR A 305 -6.85 -10.30 -1.41
CA THR A 305 -5.55 -10.23 -0.70
C THR A 305 -5.05 -8.79 -0.57
N ILE A 306 -4.31 -8.46 0.49
CA ILE A 306 -3.70 -7.13 0.72
C ILE A 306 -2.19 -7.18 0.44
N ILE A 307 -1.66 -6.22 -0.33
CA ILE A 307 -0.22 -6.01 -0.56
C ILE A 307 0.30 -5.04 0.50
N SER A 308 1.57 -5.14 0.89
CA SER A 308 2.13 -4.14 1.79
C SER A 308 2.04 -2.72 1.27
N LYS A 309 1.86 -1.76 2.18
CA LYS A 309 1.84 -0.34 1.81
C LYS A 309 3.12 0.09 1.10
N SER A 310 4.27 -0.45 1.50
CA SER A 310 5.57 -0.10 0.92
C SER A 310 5.77 -0.71 -0.47
N ILE A 311 5.31 -1.95 -0.69
CA ILE A 311 5.39 -2.64 -1.98
C ILE A 311 4.34 -2.06 -2.94
N TYR A 312 3.10 -1.87 -2.50
CA TYR A 312 2.04 -1.26 -3.27
C TYR A 312 2.43 0.15 -3.70
N GLY A 313 2.83 1.01 -2.74
CA GLY A 313 3.29 2.36 -3.05
C GLY A 313 4.45 2.39 -4.04
N ARG A 314 5.37 1.40 -3.98
CA ARG A 314 6.47 1.27 -4.93
C ARG A 314 5.97 0.86 -6.31
N MET A 315 5.11 -0.14 -6.41
CA MET A 315 4.53 -0.60 -7.68
C MET A 315 3.73 0.52 -8.37
N GLU A 316 2.89 1.21 -7.61
CA GLU A 316 2.12 2.36 -8.10
C GLU A 316 3.03 3.50 -8.56
N TYR A 317 4.08 3.81 -7.79
CA TYR A 317 5.07 4.81 -8.19
C TYR A 317 5.73 4.43 -9.51
N GLN A 318 6.21 3.18 -9.64
CA GLN A 318 6.88 2.67 -10.83
C GLN A 318 5.94 2.59 -12.05
N ALA A 319 4.69 2.16 -11.87
CA ALA A 319 3.69 2.12 -12.93
C ALA A 319 3.29 3.53 -13.39
N ASN A 320 3.17 4.49 -12.48
CA ASN A 320 2.96 5.89 -12.83
C ASN A 320 4.17 6.49 -13.55
N THR A 321 5.40 6.16 -13.13
CA THR A 321 6.63 6.53 -13.86
C THR A 321 6.60 5.97 -15.28
N PHE A 322 6.25 4.68 -15.43
CA PHE A 322 6.15 4.01 -16.71
C PHE A 322 5.12 4.68 -17.63
N ALA A 323 3.91 4.92 -17.14
CA ALA A 323 2.84 5.58 -17.89
C ALA A 323 3.28 6.98 -18.37
N SER A 324 3.98 7.72 -17.50
CA SER A 324 4.51 9.05 -17.83
C SER A 324 5.51 9.00 -19.00
N TYR A 325 6.47 8.06 -18.97
CA TYR A 325 7.42 7.89 -20.07
C TYR A 325 6.78 7.31 -21.34
N LEU A 326 5.78 6.44 -21.21
CA LEU A 326 5.10 5.84 -22.36
C LEU A 326 4.33 6.89 -23.14
N LEU A 327 3.57 7.75 -22.44
CA LEU A 327 2.74 8.79 -23.06
C LEU A 327 3.55 10.04 -23.44
N MET A 328 4.61 10.34 -22.71
CA MET A 328 5.52 11.47 -22.97
C MET A 328 6.97 10.97 -23.05
N PRO A 329 7.36 10.34 -24.18
CA PRO A 329 8.68 9.77 -24.36
C PRO A 329 9.79 10.80 -24.18
N ASN A 330 10.90 10.38 -23.58
CA ASN A 330 11.92 11.28 -23.07
C ASN A 330 12.48 12.25 -24.12
N ILE A 331 12.93 11.74 -25.27
CA ILE A 331 13.53 12.57 -26.33
C ILE A 331 12.51 13.56 -26.93
N PRO A 332 11.32 13.15 -27.43
CA PRO A 332 10.30 14.08 -27.92
C PRO A 332 9.85 15.10 -26.87
N PHE A 333 9.68 14.68 -25.62
CA PHE A 333 9.23 15.55 -24.54
C PHE A 333 10.24 16.66 -24.25
N MET A 334 11.51 16.31 -24.06
CA MET A 334 12.56 17.29 -23.79
C MET A 334 12.78 18.23 -24.99
N ALA A 335 12.66 17.73 -26.22
CA ALA A 335 12.74 18.56 -27.42
C ALA A 335 11.62 19.62 -27.46
N GLU A 336 10.38 19.23 -27.17
CA GLU A 336 9.26 20.18 -27.14
C GLU A 336 9.38 21.18 -25.99
N VAL A 337 9.79 20.74 -24.79
CA VAL A 337 10.07 21.65 -23.66
C VAL A 337 11.10 22.70 -24.05
N ASN A 338 12.24 22.29 -24.60
CA ASN A 338 13.31 23.21 -24.98
C ASN A 338 12.85 24.23 -26.03
N LYS A 339 12.03 23.78 -26.99
CA LYS A 339 11.40 24.66 -27.97
C LYS A 339 10.48 25.69 -27.29
N LEU A 340 9.57 25.24 -26.44
CA LEU A 340 8.62 26.12 -25.74
C LEU A 340 9.32 27.10 -24.81
N PHE A 341 10.39 26.68 -24.11
CA PHE A 341 11.18 27.56 -23.26
C PHE A 341 11.86 28.67 -24.08
N LYS A 342 12.39 28.32 -25.26
CA LYS A 342 12.99 29.30 -26.17
C LYS A 342 11.95 30.29 -26.72
N GLU A 343 10.79 29.80 -27.16
CA GLU A 343 9.71 30.61 -27.72
C GLU A 343 9.12 31.58 -26.70
N ASN A 344 9.05 31.17 -25.43
CA ASN A 344 8.51 31.97 -24.32
C ASN A 344 9.58 32.71 -23.51
N TRP A 345 10.84 32.71 -23.96
CA TRP A 345 11.96 33.40 -23.31
C TRP A 345 12.21 32.97 -21.84
N ILE A 346 11.94 31.70 -21.54
CA ILE A 346 12.13 31.11 -20.21
C ILE A 346 13.61 30.72 -20.06
N THR A 347 14.38 31.59 -19.43
CA THR A 347 15.85 31.44 -19.27
C THR A 347 16.26 30.73 -17.99
N THR A 348 15.33 30.55 -17.06
CA THR A 348 15.53 29.85 -15.78
C THR A 348 15.83 28.36 -15.96
N GLY A 349 15.53 27.79 -17.13
CA GLY A 349 15.59 26.35 -17.38
C GLY A 349 14.55 25.54 -16.62
N ARG A 350 13.62 26.20 -15.90
CA ARG A 350 12.57 25.58 -15.08
C ARG A 350 11.34 26.48 -14.99
N LEU A 351 10.18 25.87 -14.85
CA LEU A 351 8.94 26.54 -14.48
C LEU A 351 8.85 26.65 -12.96
N TYR A 352 8.39 27.80 -12.50
CA TYR A 352 8.09 28.05 -11.09
C TYR A 352 6.58 28.17 -10.95
N HIS A 353 6.01 27.44 -9.99
CA HIS A 353 4.60 27.53 -9.65
C HIS A 353 4.45 28.35 -8.37
N ASP A 354 4.18 29.64 -8.54
CA ASP A 354 3.93 30.61 -7.47
C ASP A 354 2.93 31.68 -7.93
N TYR A 355 2.72 32.72 -7.13
CA TYR A 355 1.77 33.79 -7.43
C TYR A 355 2.29 34.86 -8.40
N GLN A 356 3.55 34.77 -8.87
CA GLN A 356 4.08 35.77 -9.79
C GLN A 356 3.35 35.62 -11.14
N PRO A 357 2.76 36.71 -11.69
CA PRO A 357 1.97 36.60 -12.92
C PRO A 357 2.75 36.04 -14.12
N CYS A 358 4.05 36.29 -14.21
CA CYS A 358 4.92 35.71 -15.24
C CYS A 358 5.01 34.18 -15.10
N ASN A 359 5.20 33.69 -13.88
CA ASN A 359 5.35 32.27 -13.57
C ASN A 359 4.04 31.49 -13.81
N ILE A 360 2.91 32.08 -13.43
CA ILE A 360 1.57 31.54 -13.75
C ILE A 360 1.37 31.44 -15.26
N ARG A 361 1.69 32.52 -15.99
CA ARG A 361 1.55 32.55 -17.45
C ARG A 361 2.44 31.50 -18.11
N ASP A 362 3.71 31.44 -17.74
CA ASP A 362 4.69 30.53 -18.32
C ASP A 362 4.30 29.07 -18.02
N CYS A 363 3.83 28.77 -16.80
CA CYS A 363 3.25 27.46 -16.46
C CYS A 363 2.06 27.13 -17.36
N ASN A 364 1.07 28.01 -17.47
CA ASN A 364 -0.15 27.75 -18.24
C ASN A 364 0.14 27.52 -19.73
N VAL A 365 1.02 28.34 -20.32
CA VAL A 365 1.39 28.24 -21.73
C VAL A 365 2.13 26.94 -22.01
N VAL A 366 3.17 26.64 -21.23
CA VAL A 366 3.98 25.44 -21.45
C VAL A 366 3.18 24.17 -21.17
N VAL A 367 2.47 24.11 -20.04
CA VAL A 367 1.67 22.93 -19.66
C VAL A 367 0.53 22.70 -20.65
N GLY A 368 -0.17 23.75 -21.08
CA GLY A 368 -1.25 23.64 -22.07
C GLY A 368 -0.74 23.17 -23.45
N ALA A 369 0.41 23.69 -23.90
CA ALA A 369 1.01 23.29 -25.16
C ALA A 369 1.49 21.83 -25.14
N LEU A 370 2.16 21.40 -24.07
CA LEU A 370 2.59 20.00 -23.91
C LEU A 370 1.40 19.05 -23.79
N SER A 371 0.37 19.43 -23.03
CA SER A 371 -0.87 18.65 -22.89
C SER A 371 -1.51 18.41 -24.26
N SER A 372 -1.59 19.45 -25.08
CA SER A 372 -2.11 19.37 -26.45
C SER A 372 -1.21 18.52 -27.36
N LYS A 373 0.11 18.68 -27.27
CA LYS A 373 1.09 17.95 -28.10
C LYS A 373 1.08 16.45 -27.86
N PHE A 374 0.99 16.03 -26.60
CA PHE A 374 1.05 14.63 -26.18
C PHE A 374 -0.34 14.02 -25.95
N ASN A 375 -1.42 14.79 -26.12
CA ASN A 375 -2.80 14.34 -25.93
C ASN A 375 -3.06 13.76 -24.52
N VAL A 376 -2.50 14.38 -23.50
CA VAL A 376 -2.63 14.00 -22.07
C VAL A 376 -3.19 15.15 -21.25
N SER A 377 -3.62 14.89 -20.00
CA SER A 377 -4.08 15.96 -19.12
C SER A 377 -2.94 16.88 -18.68
N GLN A 378 -3.27 18.10 -18.24
CA GLN A 378 -2.28 19.06 -17.73
C GLN A 378 -1.59 18.55 -16.47
N GLU A 379 -2.31 17.82 -15.62
CA GLU A 379 -1.76 17.19 -14.41
C GLU A 379 -0.68 16.16 -14.76
N ALA A 380 -0.92 15.33 -15.79
CA ALA A 380 0.07 14.35 -16.24
C ALA A 380 1.35 15.04 -16.73
N VAL A 381 1.22 16.16 -17.45
CA VAL A 381 2.36 16.99 -17.88
C VAL A 381 3.12 17.55 -16.67
N ILE A 382 2.42 18.10 -15.68
CA ILE A 382 3.05 18.63 -14.46
C ILE A 382 3.83 17.53 -13.75
N VAL A 383 3.26 16.34 -13.59
CA VAL A 383 3.96 15.17 -13.02
C VAL A 383 5.23 14.86 -13.82
N ARG A 384 5.15 14.85 -15.16
CA ARG A 384 6.31 14.59 -16.03
C ARG A 384 7.40 15.66 -15.91
N LEU A 385 7.03 16.94 -15.82
CA LEU A 385 7.96 18.06 -15.66
C LEU A 385 8.64 18.03 -14.29
N LYS A 386 7.90 17.71 -13.21
CA LYS A 386 8.47 17.52 -11.87
C LYS A 386 9.51 16.41 -11.87
N ARG A 387 9.21 15.26 -12.49
CA ARG A 387 10.15 14.13 -12.64
C ARG A 387 11.41 14.50 -13.42
N ALA A 388 11.29 15.40 -14.40
CA ALA A 388 12.42 15.92 -15.16
C ALA A 388 13.19 17.05 -14.44
N ASN A 389 12.80 17.41 -13.21
CA ASN A 389 13.33 18.57 -12.46
C ASN A 389 13.18 19.91 -13.21
N LEU A 390 12.11 20.05 -13.99
CA LEU A 390 11.77 21.22 -14.80
C LEU A 390 10.61 22.06 -14.22
N TYR A 391 9.99 21.60 -13.12
CA TYR A 391 8.87 22.28 -12.48
C TYR A 391 9.08 22.32 -10.96
N ILE A 392 9.10 23.51 -10.38
CA ILE A 392 9.31 23.75 -8.96
C ILE A 392 8.04 24.33 -8.37
N GLU A 393 7.52 23.72 -7.30
CA GLU A 393 6.46 24.30 -6.49
C GLU A 393 7.06 25.30 -5.50
N GLY A 394 6.58 26.54 -5.51
CA GLY A 394 7.01 27.54 -4.54
C GLY A 394 6.54 27.19 -3.12
N GLU A 395 7.39 27.43 -2.12
CA GLU A 395 7.12 27.18 -0.69
C GLU A 395 5.90 27.95 -0.10
N ARG A 396 5.18 28.73 -0.92
CA ARG A 396 4.10 29.63 -0.48
C ARG A 396 2.77 29.40 -1.18
N CYS A 397 2.43 28.18 -1.57
CA CYS A 397 1.10 27.87 -2.12
C CYS A 397 -0.04 27.86 -1.07
N ASN A 398 -0.01 28.72 -0.03
CA ASN A 398 -1.12 28.91 0.90
C ASN A 398 -1.70 30.34 0.76
N PRO A 399 -2.93 30.50 0.22
CA PRO A 399 -3.56 31.82 0.03
C PRO A 399 -3.67 32.65 1.32
N LEU A 400 -3.77 31.99 2.48
CA LEU A 400 -3.88 32.63 3.80
C LEU A 400 -2.62 33.42 4.19
N HIS A 401 -1.44 32.95 3.78
CA HIS A 401 -0.17 33.56 4.17
C HIS A 401 0.13 34.86 3.40
N GLU A 402 -0.44 34.99 2.20
CA GLU A 402 -0.33 36.18 1.35
C GLU A 402 -1.30 37.29 1.78
N HIS A 403 -2.50 36.92 2.27
CA HIS A 403 -3.45 37.85 2.88
C HIS A 403 -2.86 38.52 4.14
N MET A 404 -2.16 37.74 4.98
CA MET A 404 -1.46 38.28 6.15
C MET A 404 -0.28 39.19 5.80
N ARG A 405 0.39 38.96 4.67
CA ARG A 405 1.46 39.88 4.19
C ARG A 405 0.91 41.18 3.63
N ARG A 406 -0.16 41.13 2.82
CA ARG A 406 -0.78 42.33 2.24
C ARG A 406 -1.39 43.27 3.30
N ASN A 407 -1.82 42.73 4.45
CA ASN A 407 -2.36 43.50 5.57
C ASN A 407 -1.33 43.82 6.67
N SER A 408 -0.03 43.60 6.42
CA SER A 408 1.05 43.93 7.37
C SER A 408 1.85 45.17 6.99
N TRP A 409 1.38 45.89 5.96
CA TRP A 409 1.77 47.25 5.66
C TRP A 409 0.47 48.04 5.59
N TRP A 410 0.36 49.01 6.51
CA TRP A 410 -0.80 49.88 6.82
C TRP A 410 -1.79 49.34 7.85
#